data_AF-A0A2M7Y7R8-F1
#
_entry.id   AF-A0A2M7Y7R8-F1
#
_cell.length_a   1.000
_cell.length_b   1.000
_cell.length_c   1.000
_cell.angle_alpha   90.00
_cell.angle_beta   90.00
_cell.angle_gamma   90.00
#
_symmetry.space_group_name_H-M   'P 1'
#
loop_
_entity.id
_entity.type
_entity.pdbx_description
1 polymer ?
#
loop_
_entity_poly.entity_id
_entity_poly.type
_entity_poly.pdbx_seq_one_letter_code
_entity_poly.pdbx_strand_id
1 'polypeptide(L)'
;MSRPAMSSPIAAAICLALLAAPLSAQEATQQATQQATLDQRGNPEIAGETWPDLRQLIYSQRPVHDGAHFMALEAPYRAHDAAVVPIEIAIAPPPGRKLTRFSVIIDENPAPVAAVVDVGPSLGRDIRMSTRIRIESYSNVRIVAELDDGALYQTARYVKASGGCAAPALKDADAALAAAGQMRLRVFGAREGAALDHAEAQVMVRHPQYSGFQIDQVSLLPVPAYFVEELELTQGEELVFRVEGGISLSEDPSIRFSFTPNGAERFVVRAVDTNGEEFLGSFPAAAQG
;
A
#
# COMPACT_ATOMS: atom_id res chain seq x y z
N MET A 1 29.35 -32.84 65.94
CA MET A 1 29.95 -31.82 66.83
C MET A 1 31.30 -31.47 66.20
N SER A 2 31.62 -30.29 65.69
CA SER A 2 31.01 -28.96 65.66
C SER A 2 31.65 -28.16 64.51
N ARG A 3 30.90 -27.23 63.89
CA ARG A 3 31.36 -26.11 63.03
C ARG A 3 32.31 -25.16 63.81
N PRO A 4 33.03 -24.16 63.23
CA PRO A 4 32.76 -23.34 62.01
C PRO A 4 34.04 -23.06 61.17
N ALA A 5 34.22 -22.14 60.22
CA ALA A 5 33.49 -20.97 59.71
C ALA A 5 33.86 -20.70 58.23
N MET A 6 32.97 -20.01 57.53
CA MET A 6 33.05 -19.60 56.12
C MET A 6 34.08 -18.48 55.90
N SER A 7 34.75 -18.48 54.75
CA SER A 7 35.19 -17.26 54.08
C SER A 7 34.98 -17.40 52.58
N SER A 8 34.34 -16.40 51.99
CA SER A 8 33.96 -16.30 50.59
C SER A 8 34.86 -15.26 49.93
N PRO A 9 35.43 -15.51 48.73
CA PRO A 9 35.91 -14.43 47.89
C PRO A 9 34.86 -14.10 46.83
N ILE A 10 34.33 -12.88 46.96
CA ILE A 10 33.53 -12.16 45.96
C ILE A 10 34.38 -12.03 44.69
N ALA A 11 34.01 -12.72 43.62
CA ALA A 11 34.54 -12.46 42.28
C ALA A 11 33.77 -11.28 41.68
N ALA A 12 34.47 -10.17 41.44
CA ALA A 12 33.93 -8.95 40.88
C ALA A 12 33.44 -9.18 39.44
N ALA A 13 32.15 -8.91 39.21
CA ALA A 13 31.58 -8.79 37.88
C ALA A 13 32.07 -7.46 37.27
N ILE A 14 32.83 -7.54 36.18
CA ILE A 14 33.12 -6.40 35.32
C ILE A 14 31.83 -6.10 34.56
N CYS A 15 31.03 -5.16 35.09
CA CYS A 15 29.97 -4.49 34.35
C CYS A 15 30.64 -3.58 33.32
N LEU A 16 30.76 -4.05 32.08
CA LEU A 16 31.07 -3.20 30.93
C LEU A 16 29.81 -2.37 30.64
N ALA A 17 29.67 -1.22 31.31
CA ALA A 17 28.65 -0.24 30.97
C ALA A 17 28.99 0.31 29.58
N LEU A 18 28.27 -0.14 28.56
CA LEU A 18 28.16 0.56 27.28
C LEU A 18 27.51 1.92 27.58
N LEU A 19 28.33 2.92 27.86
CA LEU A 19 27.95 4.32 27.83
C LEU A 19 27.50 4.62 26.41
N ALA A 20 26.19 4.61 26.15
CA ALA A 20 25.63 5.28 25.00
C ALA A 20 26.04 6.75 25.11
N ALA A 21 26.99 7.16 24.28
CA ALA A 21 27.39 8.56 24.21
C ALA A 21 26.15 9.39 23.87
N PRO A 22 25.88 10.51 24.58
CA PRO A 22 24.79 11.38 24.21
C PRO A 22 25.05 11.90 22.81
N LEU A 23 24.09 11.67 21.90
CA LEU A 23 24.12 12.21 20.55
C LEU A 23 24.40 13.71 20.65
N SER A 24 25.45 14.19 20.01
CA SER A 24 25.82 15.60 20.09
C SER A 24 24.70 16.44 19.48
N ALA A 25 24.51 17.68 19.97
CA ALA A 25 23.50 18.59 19.41
C ALA A 25 23.71 18.81 17.89
N GLN A 26 24.95 18.66 17.40
CA GLN A 26 25.27 18.71 15.98
C GLN A 26 24.80 17.47 15.21
N GLU A 27 24.92 16.27 15.75
CA GLU A 27 24.42 15.04 15.12
C GLU A 27 22.89 15.01 15.11
N ALA A 28 22.23 15.47 16.18
CA ALA A 28 20.78 15.62 16.21
C ALA A 28 20.29 16.68 15.20
N THR A 29 21.02 17.78 15.06
CA THR A 29 20.71 18.83 14.06
C THR A 29 20.98 18.33 12.65
N GLN A 30 22.04 17.56 12.41
CA GLN A 30 22.34 16.97 11.11
C GLN A 30 21.34 15.88 10.73
N GLN A 31 20.90 15.05 11.67
CA GLN A 31 19.83 14.08 11.45
C GLN A 31 18.49 14.78 11.18
N ALA A 32 18.13 15.80 11.97
CA ALA A 32 16.92 16.59 11.73
C ALA A 32 16.96 17.33 10.38
N THR A 33 18.15 17.83 9.98
CA THR A 33 18.33 18.49 8.67
C THR A 33 18.32 17.48 7.54
N GLN A 34 18.88 16.29 7.71
CA GLN A 34 18.87 15.21 6.70
C GLN A 34 17.45 14.64 6.54
N GLN A 35 16.69 14.55 7.63
CA GLN A 35 15.27 14.16 7.65
C GLN A 35 14.38 15.26 7.04
N ALA A 36 14.68 16.54 7.27
CA ALA A 36 14.02 17.66 6.60
C ALA A 36 14.37 17.77 5.10
N THR A 37 15.59 17.38 4.70
CA THR A 37 16.01 17.37 3.28
C THR A 37 15.32 16.24 2.49
N LEU A 38 14.93 15.15 3.15
CA LEU A 38 14.12 14.07 2.56
C LEU A 38 12.61 14.38 2.55
N ASP A 39 12.17 15.42 3.26
CA ASP A 39 10.76 15.78 3.43
C ASP A 39 10.36 17.06 2.65
N GLN A 40 10.96 17.30 1.48
CA GLN A 40 10.49 18.32 0.51
C GLN A 40 9.19 17.89 -0.20
N ARG A 41 8.24 17.33 0.54
CA ARG A 41 7.01 16.74 0.04
C ARG A 41 5.90 17.76 0.32
N GLY A 42 5.24 18.25 -0.73
CA GLY A 42 4.30 19.38 -0.65
C GLY A 42 3.05 19.16 0.21
N ASN A 43 2.92 18.01 0.86
CA ASN A 43 1.77 17.56 1.62
C ASN A 43 2.15 16.53 2.73
N PRO A 44 2.89 16.96 3.76
CA PRO A 44 3.25 16.07 4.88
C PRO A 44 1.99 15.54 5.59
N GLU A 45 2.17 14.47 6.37
CA GLU A 45 1.13 13.97 7.28
C GLU A 45 0.66 15.10 8.21
N ILE A 46 -0.66 15.21 8.41
CA ILE A 46 -1.24 16.08 9.43
C ILE A 46 -1.62 15.23 10.62
N ALA A 47 -1.14 15.62 11.81
CA ALA A 47 -1.54 14.96 13.06
C ALA A 47 -3.06 15.02 13.21
N GLY A 48 -3.68 13.85 13.41
CA GLY A 48 -5.11 13.69 13.59
C GLY A 48 -5.41 12.67 14.69
N GLU A 49 -6.62 12.73 15.24
CA GLU A 49 -7.05 11.89 16.37
C GLU A 49 -7.48 10.49 15.92
N THR A 50 -7.84 10.33 14.65
CA THR A 50 -8.40 9.09 14.07
C THR A 50 -7.37 7.97 13.96
N TRP A 51 -6.13 8.30 13.55
CA TRP A 51 -5.10 7.29 13.28
C TRP A 51 -4.72 6.42 14.49
N PRO A 52 -4.50 6.98 15.70
CA PRO A 52 -4.24 6.17 16.89
C PRO A 52 -5.26 5.05 17.12
N ASP A 53 -6.55 5.35 16.96
CA ASP A 53 -7.66 4.41 17.14
C ASP A 53 -7.71 3.38 15.99
N LEU A 54 -7.59 3.84 14.75
CA LEU A 54 -7.55 2.97 13.57
C LEU A 54 -6.38 1.99 13.62
N ARG A 55 -5.19 2.48 14.00
CA ARG A 55 -4.00 1.65 14.14
C ARG A 55 -4.25 0.53 15.16
N GLN A 56 -4.88 0.85 16.28
CA GLN A 56 -5.22 -0.16 17.30
C GLN A 56 -6.28 -1.14 16.79
N LEU A 57 -7.27 -0.68 16.03
CA LEU A 57 -8.31 -1.54 15.45
C LEU A 57 -7.72 -2.51 14.41
N ILE A 58 -6.87 -2.01 13.52
CA ILE A 58 -6.34 -2.76 12.36
C ILE A 58 -5.16 -3.65 12.78
N TYR A 59 -4.25 -3.16 13.62
CA TYR A 59 -2.99 -3.84 13.98
C TYR A 59 -2.91 -4.26 15.45
N SER A 60 -3.98 -4.10 16.22
CA SER A 60 -3.99 -4.42 17.66
C SER A 60 -2.90 -3.66 18.41
N GLN A 61 -2.08 -4.34 19.23
CA GLN A 61 -1.01 -3.72 20.02
C GLN A 61 0.35 -3.73 19.29
N ARG A 62 0.39 -4.07 17.99
CA ARG A 62 1.65 -4.10 17.24
C ARG A 62 2.17 -2.67 17.04
N PRO A 63 3.44 -2.37 17.37
CA PRO A 63 4.01 -1.06 17.11
C PRO A 63 4.12 -0.83 15.60
N VAL A 64 3.74 0.37 15.17
CA VAL A 64 3.94 0.84 13.78
C VAL A 64 5.01 1.91 13.81
N HIS A 65 6.16 1.61 13.21
CA HIS A 65 7.35 2.47 13.19
C HIS A 65 7.32 3.45 12.00
N ASP A 66 8.19 4.45 12.02
CA ASP A 66 8.39 5.34 10.87
C ASP A 66 9.19 4.62 9.76
N GLY A 67 8.60 4.54 8.58
CA GLY A 67 9.17 3.92 7.38
C GLY A 67 9.80 4.89 6.40
N ALA A 68 9.84 6.20 6.69
CA ALA A 68 10.25 7.24 5.73
C ALA A 68 11.66 7.07 5.13
N HIS A 69 12.51 6.24 5.73
CA HIS A 69 13.87 5.95 5.25
C HIS A 69 13.94 4.89 4.14
N PHE A 70 12.86 4.12 3.92
CA PHE A 70 12.80 3.09 2.86
C PHE A 70 11.45 3.01 2.13
N MET A 71 10.48 3.83 2.55
CA MET A 71 9.16 3.93 1.96
C MET A 71 8.92 5.36 1.47
N ALA A 72 8.31 5.48 0.29
CA ALA A 72 7.78 6.74 -0.23
C ALA A 72 6.34 6.56 -0.68
N LEU A 73 5.52 7.58 -0.38
CA LEU A 73 4.18 7.74 -0.89
C LEU A 73 4.11 9.10 -1.60
N GLU A 74 3.66 9.10 -2.84
CA GLU A 74 3.28 10.30 -3.57
C GLU A 74 1.76 10.33 -3.73
N ALA A 75 1.20 11.50 -3.46
CA ALA A 75 -0.23 11.78 -3.61
C ALA A 75 -0.38 13.29 -3.84
N PRO A 76 -1.38 13.76 -4.58
CA PRO A 76 -1.59 15.19 -4.78
C PRO A 76 -1.96 15.88 -3.46
N TYR A 77 -1.46 17.10 -3.24
CA TYR A 77 -1.90 17.89 -2.09
C TYR A 77 -3.41 18.19 -2.14
N ARG A 78 -3.95 18.42 -3.35
CA ARG A 78 -5.38 18.61 -3.62
C ARG A 78 -5.75 17.79 -4.84
N ALA A 79 -6.73 16.92 -4.70
CA ALA A 79 -7.23 16.16 -5.85
C ALA A 79 -8.16 17.03 -6.70
N HIS A 80 -8.05 16.89 -8.02
CA HIS A 80 -9.00 17.50 -8.95
C HIS A 80 -10.36 16.79 -8.92
N ASP A 81 -10.32 15.47 -8.75
CA ASP A 81 -11.49 14.61 -8.61
C ASP A 81 -11.23 13.64 -7.45
N ALA A 82 -12.12 13.66 -6.47
CA ALA A 82 -12.03 12.86 -5.25
C ALA A 82 -12.34 11.37 -5.49
N ALA A 83 -12.96 11.03 -6.62
CA ALA A 83 -13.27 9.64 -6.98
C ALA A 83 -12.09 8.91 -7.65
N VAL A 84 -11.08 9.64 -8.14
CA VAL A 84 -9.93 9.10 -8.90
C VAL A 84 -8.61 9.75 -8.49
N VAL A 85 -8.28 9.70 -7.20
CA VAL A 85 -7.04 10.26 -6.67
C VAL A 85 -5.86 9.31 -6.97
N PRO A 86 -4.86 9.71 -7.77
CA PRO A 86 -3.70 8.86 -8.03
C PRO A 86 -2.77 8.82 -6.82
N ILE A 87 -2.26 7.64 -6.51
CA ILE A 87 -1.19 7.44 -5.53
C ILE A 87 -0.05 6.63 -6.14
N GLU A 88 1.18 6.94 -5.76
CA GLU A 88 2.36 6.16 -6.09
C GLU A 88 3.08 5.73 -4.82
N ILE A 89 3.47 4.47 -4.77
CA ILE A 89 4.03 3.79 -3.62
C ILE A 89 5.38 3.24 -4.06
N ALA A 90 6.43 3.57 -3.31
CA ALA A 90 7.74 2.94 -3.46
C ALA A 90 8.19 2.36 -2.12
N ILE A 91 8.61 1.10 -2.11
CA ILE A 91 9.10 0.41 -0.92
C ILE A 91 10.37 -0.35 -1.29
N ALA A 92 11.48 -0.05 -0.61
CA ALA A 92 12.77 -0.70 -0.81
C ALA A 92 13.30 -1.22 0.53
N PRO A 93 12.85 -2.38 1.02
CA PRO A 93 13.13 -2.86 2.38
C PRO A 93 14.62 -2.85 2.74
N PRO A 94 15.02 -2.63 4.00
CA PRO A 94 16.43 -2.64 4.39
C PRO A 94 17.16 -3.95 3.99
N PRO A 95 18.49 -3.93 3.82
CA PRO A 95 19.25 -5.14 3.51
C PRO A 95 18.96 -6.29 4.48
N GLY A 96 18.70 -7.49 3.96
CA GLY A 96 18.38 -8.67 4.77
C GLY A 96 16.93 -8.75 5.27
N ARG A 97 16.07 -7.80 4.86
CA ARG A 97 14.62 -7.85 5.09
C ARG A 97 13.86 -8.00 3.78
N LYS A 98 12.64 -8.53 3.87
CA LYS A 98 11.71 -8.65 2.75
C LYS A 98 10.36 -8.04 3.12
N LEU A 99 9.72 -7.39 2.15
CA LEU A 99 8.32 -6.99 2.28
C LEU A 99 7.44 -8.23 2.09
N THR A 100 6.47 -8.44 2.98
CA THR A 100 5.50 -9.55 2.87
C THR A 100 4.13 -9.04 2.49
N ARG A 101 3.74 -7.90 3.05
CA ARG A 101 2.42 -7.27 2.85
C ARG A 101 2.53 -5.77 3.01
N PHE A 102 1.67 -5.02 2.34
CA PHE A 102 1.39 -3.65 2.72
C PHE A 102 -0.10 -3.33 2.57
N SER A 103 -0.55 -2.26 3.21
CA SER A 103 -1.93 -1.80 3.09
C SER A 103 -1.99 -0.31 2.79
N VAL A 104 -3.05 0.07 2.09
CA VAL A 104 -3.42 1.46 1.81
C VAL A 104 -4.55 1.84 2.76
N ILE A 105 -4.31 2.84 3.60
CA ILE A 105 -5.28 3.31 4.60
C ILE A 105 -5.62 4.77 4.32
N ILE A 106 -6.89 5.13 4.46
CA ILE A 106 -7.41 6.49 4.30
C ILE A 106 -8.18 6.80 5.58
N ASP A 107 -7.57 7.61 6.47
CA ASP A 107 -8.01 7.77 7.86
C ASP A 107 -9.50 8.16 7.99
N GLU A 108 -10.00 8.99 7.09
CA GLU A 108 -11.33 9.61 7.18
C GLU A 108 -12.35 9.02 6.20
N ASN A 109 -12.02 7.90 5.55
CA ASN A 109 -12.98 7.19 4.71
C ASN A 109 -13.90 6.29 5.56
N PRO A 110 -15.17 6.09 5.15
CA PRO A 110 -16.08 5.18 5.86
C PRO A 110 -15.54 3.75 6.00
N ALA A 111 -14.77 3.29 5.01
CA ALA A 111 -13.94 2.09 5.08
C ALA A 111 -12.46 2.52 4.98
N PRO A 112 -11.73 2.57 6.11
CA PRO A 112 -10.37 3.11 6.14
C PRO A 112 -9.36 2.28 5.36
N VAL A 113 -9.48 0.94 5.38
CA VAL A 113 -8.60 0.05 4.61
C VAL A 113 -9.08 0.02 3.17
N ALA A 114 -8.35 0.71 2.28
CA ALA A 114 -8.68 0.78 0.87
C ALA A 114 -8.21 -0.44 0.09
N ALA A 115 -7.05 -0.97 0.45
CA ALA A 115 -6.50 -2.19 -0.12
C ALA A 115 -5.48 -2.83 0.83
N VAL A 116 -5.38 -4.16 0.80
CA VAL A 116 -4.27 -4.93 1.36
C VAL A 116 -3.61 -5.67 0.22
N VAL A 117 -2.29 -5.59 0.12
CA VAL A 117 -1.50 -6.20 -0.95
C VAL A 117 -0.53 -7.21 -0.33
N ASP A 118 -0.73 -8.48 -0.67
CA ASP A 118 0.24 -9.55 -0.40
C ASP A 118 1.26 -9.59 -1.53
N VAL A 119 2.54 -9.60 -1.13
CA VAL A 119 3.68 -9.48 -2.05
C VAL A 119 4.16 -10.87 -2.45
N GLY A 120 4.11 -11.15 -3.75
CA GLY A 120 4.71 -12.32 -4.33
C GLY A 120 6.18 -12.11 -4.73
N PRO A 121 6.96 -13.19 -4.85
CA PRO A 121 8.38 -13.11 -5.21
C PRO A 121 8.64 -12.42 -6.56
N SER A 122 7.75 -12.56 -7.54
CA SER A 122 7.91 -11.94 -8.87
C SER A 122 7.72 -10.42 -8.87
N LEU A 123 7.17 -9.81 -7.81
CA LEU A 123 7.13 -8.34 -7.69
C LEU A 123 8.53 -7.75 -7.49
N GLY A 124 9.49 -8.58 -7.05
CA GLY A 124 10.85 -8.18 -6.74
C GLY A 124 10.98 -7.61 -5.31
N ARG A 125 12.22 -7.35 -4.91
CA ARG A 125 12.52 -6.78 -3.59
C ARG A 125 12.10 -5.32 -3.49
N ASP A 126 12.44 -4.53 -4.50
CA ASP A 126 12.17 -3.10 -4.55
C ASP A 126 10.94 -2.88 -5.41
N ILE A 127 9.92 -2.29 -4.79
CA ILE A 127 8.58 -2.26 -5.34
C ILE A 127 8.23 -0.82 -5.68
N ARG A 128 7.71 -0.61 -6.88
CA ARG A 128 6.96 0.58 -7.27
C ARG A 128 5.57 0.13 -7.67
N MET A 129 4.55 0.72 -7.05
CA MET A 129 3.16 0.45 -7.37
C MET A 129 2.38 1.76 -7.40
N SER A 130 1.43 1.89 -8.31
CA SER A 130 0.51 3.01 -8.36
C SER A 130 -0.90 2.53 -8.65
N THR A 131 -1.86 3.25 -8.10
CA THR A 131 -3.29 2.97 -8.26
C THR A 131 -4.08 4.25 -8.07
N ARG A 132 -5.41 4.16 -8.20
CA ARG A 132 -6.34 5.26 -7.97
C ARG A 132 -7.30 4.90 -6.84
N ILE A 133 -7.50 5.84 -5.94
CA ILE A 133 -8.36 5.68 -4.76
C ILE A 133 -9.45 6.77 -4.72
N ARG A 134 -10.54 6.46 -4.02
CA ARG A 134 -11.60 7.38 -3.65
C ARG A 134 -11.30 7.96 -2.27
N ILE A 135 -11.46 9.27 -2.11
CA ILE A 135 -11.30 9.96 -0.83
C ILE A 135 -12.60 10.70 -0.51
N GLU A 136 -13.22 10.37 0.62
CA GLU A 136 -14.50 10.94 1.01
C GLU A 136 -14.36 12.28 1.75
N SER A 137 -13.30 12.41 2.56
CA SER A 137 -13.01 13.61 3.35
C SER A 137 -11.51 13.91 3.34
N TYR A 138 -11.13 15.16 3.64
CA TYR A 138 -9.72 15.52 3.72
C TYR A 138 -9.01 14.62 4.73
N SER A 139 -8.01 13.89 4.28
CA SER A 139 -7.49 12.75 5.04
C SER A 139 -6.00 12.55 4.82
N ASN A 140 -5.35 11.88 5.77
CA ASN A 140 -4.07 11.26 5.50
C ASN A 140 -4.31 9.95 4.75
N VAL A 141 -3.61 9.80 3.63
CA VAL A 141 -3.42 8.50 2.98
C VAL A 141 -2.14 7.91 3.54
N ARG A 142 -2.20 6.67 4.01
CA ARG A 142 -1.09 5.97 4.66
C ARG A 142 -0.79 4.68 3.93
N ILE A 143 0.50 4.36 3.86
CA ILE A 143 0.97 3.02 3.54
C ILE A 143 1.55 2.42 4.81
N VAL A 144 1.06 1.23 5.19
CA VAL A 144 1.65 0.45 6.28
C VAL A 144 2.20 -0.84 5.70
N ALA A 145 3.50 -1.02 5.78
CA ALA A 145 4.26 -2.18 5.31
C ALA A 145 4.57 -3.14 6.46
N GLU A 146 4.43 -4.43 6.20
CA GLU A 146 4.83 -5.53 7.07
C GLU A 146 6.04 -6.26 6.46
N LEU A 147 7.10 -6.39 7.24
CA LEU A 147 8.30 -7.12 6.83
C LEU A 147 8.24 -8.59 7.27
N ASP A 148 9.21 -9.38 6.81
CA ASP A 148 9.36 -10.82 7.12
C ASP A 148 9.65 -11.15 8.59
N ASP A 149 10.05 -10.16 9.39
CA ASP A 149 10.16 -10.27 10.86
C ASP A 149 8.87 -9.87 11.61
N GLY A 150 7.80 -9.50 10.88
CA GLY A 150 6.53 -9.04 11.43
C GLY A 150 6.56 -7.59 11.93
N ALA A 151 7.63 -6.83 11.71
CA ALA A 151 7.66 -5.41 12.05
C ALA A 151 6.81 -4.59 11.07
N LEU A 152 6.08 -3.60 11.60
CA LEU A 152 5.23 -2.69 10.83
C LEU A 152 5.90 -1.32 10.70
N TYR A 153 5.84 -0.75 9.50
CA TYR A 153 6.37 0.59 9.21
C TYR A 153 5.35 1.38 8.40
N GLN A 154 5.26 2.70 8.63
CA GLN A 154 4.34 3.56 7.89
C GLN A 154 5.00 4.77 7.23
N THR A 155 4.37 5.27 6.17
CA THR A 155 4.52 6.65 5.66
C THR A 155 3.15 7.19 5.27
N ALA A 156 2.95 8.50 5.37
CA ALA A 156 1.65 9.12 5.10
C ALA A 156 1.75 10.46 4.35
N ARG A 157 0.69 10.81 3.62
CA ARG A 157 0.51 12.10 2.93
C ARG A 157 -0.88 12.64 3.15
N TYR A 158 -0.98 13.93 3.40
CA TYR A 158 -2.27 14.59 3.50
C TYR A 158 -2.83 14.94 2.12
N VAL A 159 -4.11 14.66 1.90
CA VAL A 159 -4.79 14.92 0.63
C VAL A 159 -6.08 15.71 0.86
N LYS A 160 -6.21 16.85 0.18
CA LYS A 160 -7.43 17.65 0.13
C LYS A 160 -8.33 17.16 -1.00
N ALA A 161 -9.24 16.26 -0.68
CA ALA A 161 -10.28 15.72 -1.56
C ALA A 161 -11.55 15.40 -0.76
N SER A 162 -12.73 15.52 -1.35
CA SER A 162 -13.99 15.24 -0.65
C SER A 162 -15.08 14.74 -1.59
N GLY A 163 -15.95 13.86 -1.09
CA GLY A 163 -17.11 13.33 -1.80
C GLY A 163 -16.82 12.20 -2.80
N GLY A 164 -15.62 11.59 -2.75
CA GLY A 164 -15.21 10.55 -3.69
C GLY A 164 -16.01 9.24 -3.60
N CYS A 165 -16.53 8.89 -2.41
CA CYS A 165 -17.34 7.68 -2.22
C CYS A 165 -18.79 7.92 -2.65
N ALA A 166 -19.33 9.11 -2.42
CA ALA A 166 -20.68 9.50 -2.84
C ALA A 166 -20.77 9.99 -4.30
N ALA A 167 -19.63 10.17 -4.98
CA ALA A 167 -19.57 10.62 -6.36
C ALA A 167 -20.45 9.71 -7.26
N PRO A 168 -21.34 10.29 -8.11
CA PRO A 168 -22.21 9.51 -8.98
C PRO A 168 -21.42 8.55 -9.87
N ALA A 169 -21.98 7.36 -10.08
CA ALA A 169 -21.48 6.44 -11.10
C ALA A 169 -21.63 7.02 -12.52
N LEU A 170 -20.93 6.42 -13.48
CA LEU A 170 -21.00 6.73 -14.92
C LEU A 170 -22.40 7.09 -15.43
N LYS A 171 -22.43 7.92 -16.49
CA LYS A 171 -23.64 8.29 -17.22
C LYS A 171 -24.39 7.10 -17.85
N ASP A 172 -23.73 5.95 -17.97
CA ASP A 172 -24.29 4.71 -18.54
C ASP A 172 -23.91 3.51 -17.66
N ALA A 173 -24.71 3.32 -16.60
CA ALA A 173 -24.51 2.25 -15.61
C ALA A 173 -24.71 0.85 -16.23
N ASP A 174 -25.63 0.71 -17.18
CA ASP A 174 -25.91 -0.57 -17.85
C ASP A 174 -24.71 -1.02 -18.69
N ALA A 175 -24.09 -0.10 -19.44
CA ALA A 175 -22.88 -0.41 -20.18
C ALA A 175 -21.69 -0.75 -19.26
N ALA A 176 -21.57 -0.08 -18.12
CA ALA A 176 -20.51 -0.36 -17.14
C ALA A 176 -20.67 -1.75 -16.52
N LEU A 177 -21.91 -2.14 -16.17
CA LEU A 177 -22.23 -3.48 -15.68
C LEU A 177 -22.01 -4.55 -16.76
N ALA A 178 -22.44 -4.31 -17.99
CA ALA A 178 -22.24 -5.25 -19.10
C ALA A 178 -20.75 -5.43 -19.48
N ALA A 179 -19.90 -4.46 -19.15
CA ALA A 179 -18.46 -4.52 -19.40
C ALA A 179 -17.65 -4.99 -18.18
N ALA A 180 -18.31 -5.30 -17.06
CA ALA A 180 -17.64 -5.79 -15.85
C ALA A 180 -16.79 -7.04 -16.17
N GLY A 181 -15.61 -7.11 -15.57
CA GLY A 181 -14.69 -8.22 -15.76
C GLY A 181 -13.83 -8.15 -17.03
N GLN A 182 -14.08 -7.21 -17.95
CA GLN A 182 -13.18 -7.01 -19.08
C GLN A 182 -11.82 -6.51 -18.60
N MET A 183 -10.77 -7.28 -18.87
CA MET A 183 -9.42 -6.98 -18.39
C MET A 183 -8.49 -6.53 -19.52
N ARG A 184 -7.55 -5.65 -19.17
CA ARG A 184 -6.42 -5.29 -20.03
C ARG A 184 -5.13 -5.32 -19.22
N LEU A 185 -4.09 -5.91 -19.79
CA LEU A 185 -2.75 -5.86 -19.22
C LEU A 185 -1.77 -5.35 -20.29
N ARG A 186 -1.00 -4.34 -19.92
CA ARG A 186 0.09 -3.78 -20.74
C ARG A 186 1.41 -3.94 -20.02
N VAL A 187 2.39 -4.52 -20.69
CA VAL A 187 3.78 -4.57 -20.22
C VAL A 187 4.56 -3.48 -20.92
N PHE A 188 5.28 -2.67 -20.15
CA PHE A 188 6.13 -1.59 -20.64
C PHE A 188 7.57 -2.10 -20.73
N GLY A 189 8.27 -1.78 -21.82
CA GLY A 189 9.69 -2.11 -21.96
C GLY A 189 10.53 -1.43 -20.88
N ALA A 190 11.70 -2.00 -20.57
CA ALA A 190 12.66 -1.37 -19.67
C ALA A 190 12.99 0.04 -20.19
N ARG A 191 12.80 1.05 -19.34
CA ARG A 191 13.13 2.44 -19.66
C ARG A 191 14.63 2.54 -19.97
N GLU A 192 15.03 3.26 -21.01
CA GLU A 192 16.46 3.48 -21.30
C GLU A 192 17.16 4.04 -20.05
N GLY A 193 18.17 3.31 -19.55
CA GLY A 193 18.92 3.66 -18.33
C GLY A 193 18.34 3.12 -17.02
N ALA A 194 17.21 2.39 -17.03
CA ALA A 194 16.77 1.60 -15.88
C ALA A 194 17.64 0.34 -15.75
N ALA A 195 18.00 -0.04 -14.53
CA ALA A 195 18.55 -1.36 -14.27
C ALA A 195 17.58 -2.42 -14.84
N LEU A 196 18.12 -3.54 -15.35
CA LEU A 196 17.37 -4.63 -15.99
C LEU A 196 16.33 -5.30 -15.06
N ASP A 197 16.26 -4.87 -13.81
CA ASP A 197 15.65 -5.54 -12.67
C ASP A 197 14.23 -5.03 -12.38
N HIS A 198 13.73 -4.05 -13.14
CA HIS A 198 12.41 -3.44 -12.93
C HIS A 198 11.67 -3.21 -14.25
N ALA A 199 11.14 -4.29 -14.83
CA ALA A 199 10.10 -4.16 -15.85
C ALA A 199 8.83 -3.60 -15.21
N GLU A 200 8.00 -2.89 -15.97
CA GLU A 200 6.74 -2.35 -15.47
C GLU A 200 5.58 -2.96 -16.23
N ALA A 201 4.49 -3.22 -15.52
CA ALA A 201 3.24 -3.63 -16.13
C ALA A 201 2.08 -2.85 -15.50
N GLN A 202 0.97 -2.79 -16.22
CA GLN A 202 -0.28 -2.21 -15.74
C GLN A 202 -1.42 -3.16 -16.07
N VAL A 203 -2.15 -3.56 -15.04
CA VAL A 203 -3.42 -4.26 -15.16
C VAL A 203 -4.56 -3.27 -14.92
N MET A 204 -5.64 -3.44 -15.68
CA MET A 204 -6.89 -2.73 -15.47
C MET A 204 -8.03 -3.73 -15.61
N VAL A 205 -8.94 -3.72 -14.63
CA VAL A 205 -10.17 -4.52 -14.65
C VAL A 205 -11.33 -3.55 -14.77
N ARG A 206 -12.14 -3.69 -15.82
CA ARG A 206 -13.37 -2.91 -15.91
C ARG A 206 -14.33 -3.34 -14.83
N HIS A 207 -14.73 -2.38 -14.00
CA HIS A 207 -15.66 -2.64 -12.90
C HIS A 207 -16.22 -1.32 -12.37
N PRO A 208 -17.55 -1.21 -12.14
CA PRO A 208 -18.19 0.02 -11.68
C PRO A 208 -17.69 0.54 -10.33
N GLN A 209 -17.28 -0.35 -9.41
CA GLN A 209 -16.80 0.01 -8.06
C GLN A 209 -17.79 0.93 -7.32
N TYR A 210 -19.01 0.42 -7.14
CA TYR A 210 -20.01 1.08 -6.31
C TYR A 210 -19.58 0.94 -4.85
N SER A 211 -19.50 2.07 -4.15
CA SER A 211 -19.01 2.14 -2.77
C SER A 211 -20.10 1.81 -1.75
N GLY A 212 -21.38 1.83 -2.18
CA GLY A 212 -22.53 1.76 -1.30
C GLY A 212 -23.06 3.13 -0.87
N PHE A 213 -22.33 4.21 -1.14
CA PHE A 213 -22.68 5.59 -0.73
C PHE A 213 -23.28 6.42 -1.87
N GLN A 214 -23.25 5.91 -3.10
CA GLN A 214 -23.88 6.58 -4.23
C GLN A 214 -25.41 6.53 -4.12
N ILE A 215 -26.06 7.60 -4.57
CA ILE A 215 -27.51 7.66 -4.74
C ILE A 215 -27.84 7.56 -6.23
N ASP A 216 -28.69 6.60 -6.58
CA ASP A 216 -29.23 6.46 -7.92
C ASP A 216 -30.11 7.67 -8.25
N GLN A 217 -29.79 8.38 -9.33
CA GLN A 217 -30.43 9.67 -9.64
C GLN A 217 -31.87 9.54 -10.14
N VAL A 218 -32.34 8.33 -10.45
CA VAL A 218 -33.69 8.07 -10.95
C VAL A 218 -34.60 7.59 -9.83
N SER A 219 -34.19 6.53 -9.14
CA SER A 219 -34.93 5.91 -8.04
C SER A 219 -34.75 6.64 -6.70
N LEU A 220 -33.69 7.46 -6.57
CA LEU A 220 -33.29 8.15 -5.34
C LEU A 220 -32.97 7.20 -4.18
N LEU A 221 -32.70 5.93 -4.48
CA LEU A 221 -32.29 4.91 -3.52
C LEU A 221 -30.76 4.78 -3.48
N PRO A 222 -30.18 4.31 -2.36
CA PRO A 222 -28.76 3.95 -2.29
C PRO A 222 -28.43 2.84 -3.28
N VAL A 223 -27.34 3.03 -4.03
CA VAL A 223 -26.77 1.97 -4.88
C VAL A 223 -26.00 1.02 -3.96
N PRO A 224 -26.33 -0.28 -3.93
CA PRO A 224 -25.60 -1.25 -3.12
C PRO A 224 -24.10 -1.27 -3.47
N ALA A 225 -23.27 -1.56 -2.46
CA ALA A 225 -21.84 -1.74 -2.69
C ALA A 225 -21.62 -2.91 -3.68
N TYR A 226 -20.80 -2.66 -4.69
CA TYR A 226 -20.47 -3.63 -5.73
C TYR A 226 -19.07 -3.32 -6.25
N PHE A 227 -18.09 -4.11 -5.82
CA PHE A 227 -16.68 -3.87 -6.09
C PHE A 227 -15.90 -5.18 -6.25
N VAL A 228 -14.74 -5.09 -6.91
CA VAL A 228 -13.73 -6.15 -6.93
C VAL A 228 -13.14 -6.27 -5.53
N GLU A 229 -13.44 -7.38 -4.84
CA GLU A 229 -12.93 -7.67 -3.50
C GLU A 229 -11.56 -8.34 -3.53
N GLU A 230 -11.25 -9.08 -4.60
CA GLU A 230 -9.97 -9.79 -4.74
C GLU A 230 -9.42 -9.63 -6.16
N LEU A 231 -8.11 -9.40 -6.26
CA LEU A 231 -7.37 -9.47 -7.51
C LEU A 231 -6.04 -10.18 -7.28
N GLU A 232 -5.82 -11.29 -7.96
CA GLU A 232 -4.57 -12.05 -7.95
C GLU A 232 -3.91 -11.97 -9.33
N LEU A 233 -2.60 -11.73 -9.35
CA LEU A 233 -1.80 -11.67 -10.56
C LEU A 233 -0.57 -12.57 -10.43
N THR A 234 -0.43 -13.51 -11.36
CA THR A 234 0.71 -14.44 -11.44
C THR A 234 1.45 -14.29 -12.77
N GLN A 235 2.76 -14.57 -12.77
CA GLN A 235 3.57 -14.74 -13.98
C GLN A 235 3.94 -16.23 -14.10
N GLY A 236 3.33 -16.94 -15.06
CA GLY A 236 3.33 -18.40 -15.04
C GLY A 236 2.63 -18.93 -13.80
N GLU A 237 3.34 -19.70 -12.97
CA GLU A 237 2.82 -20.26 -11.71
C GLU A 237 3.22 -19.42 -10.48
N GLU A 238 4.02 -18.38 -10.65
CA GLU A 238 4.59 -17.61 -9.55
C GLU A 238 3.75 -16.35 -9.27
N LEU A 239 3.42 -16.14 -8.00
CA LEU A 239 2.68 -14.95 -7.56
C LEU A 239 3.51 -13.68 -7.80
N VAL A 240 2.88 -12.70 -8.44
CA VAL A 240 3.39 -11.33 -8.46
C VAL A 240 2.81 -10.60 -7.26
N PHE A 241 1.49 -10.53 -7.14
CA PHE A 241 0.82 -9.99 -5.95
C PHE A 241 -0.64 -10.44 -5.88
N ARG A 242 -1.22 -10.32 -4.70
CA ARG A 242 -2.67 -10.41 -4.47
C ARG A 242 -3.14 -9.16 -3.77
N VAL A 243 -4.28 -8.63 -4.19
CA VAL A 243 -4.94 -7.45 -3.61
C VAL A 243 -6.28 -7.88 -3.03
N GLU A 244 -6.49 -7.58 -1.76
CA GLU A 244 -7.81 -7.52 -1.14
C GLU A 244 -8.28 -6.06 -1.21
N GLY A 245 -9.29 -5.80 -2.03
CA GLY A 245 -9.80 -4.46 -2.33
C GLY A 245 -10.98 -4.06 -1.42
N GLY A 246 -11.09 -2.76 -1.14
CA GLY A 246 -12.26 -2.19 -0.49
C GLY A 246 -13.00 -1.17 -1.36
N ILE A 247 -14.11 -0.65 -0.85
CA ILE A 247 -14.96 0.38 -1.49
C ILE A 247 -14.24 1.69 -1.84
N SER A 248 -13.01 1.87 -1.34
CA SER A 248 -12.18 3.05 -1.57
C SER A 248 -11.31 2.91 -2.83
N LEU A 249 -11.37 1.80 -3.57
CA LEU A 249 -10.77 1.72 -4.90
C LEU A 249 -11.61 2.49 -5.93
N SER A 250 -10.95 3.18 -6.86
CA SER A 250 -11.62 3.89 -7.93
C SER A 250 -12.24 2.94 -8.96
N GLU A 251 -13.25 3.45 -9.67
CA GLU A 251 -13.81 2.81 -10.88
C GLU A 251 -12.71 2.40 -11.87
N ASP A 252 -12.95 1.27 -12.56
CA ASP A 252 -11.99 0.62 -13.43
C ASP A 252 -10.62 0.47 -12.72
N PRO A 253 -10.57 -0.31 -11.61
CA PRO A 253 -9.35 -0.42 -10.80
C PRO A 253 -8.17 -0.76 -11.69
N SER A 254 -7.14 0.09 -11.61
CA SER A 254 -5.94 -0.03 -12.41
C SER A 254 -4.72 0.05 -11.51
N ILE A 255 -3.89 -1.00 -11.60
CA ILE A 255 -2.69 -1.16 -10.79
C ILE A 255 -1.52 -1.21 -11.75
N ARG A 256 -0.61 -0.25 -11.61
CA ARG A 256 0.65 -0.22 -12.35
C ARG A 256 1.78 -0.54 -11.38
N PHE A 257 2.61 -1.50 -11.73
CA PHE A 257 3.58 -2.10 -10.82
C PHE A 257 4.89 -2.43 -11.51
N SER A 258 5.99 -2.38 -10.75
CA SER A 258 7.26 -2.97 -11.13
C SER A 258 7.25 -4.47 -10.84
N PHE A 259 7.95 -5.27 -11.64
CA PHE A 259 8.13 -6.70 -11.41
C PHE A 259 9.49 -7.17 -11.94
N THR A 260 9.93 -8.33 -11.45
CA THR A 260 11.11 -9.04 -11.94
C THR A 260 10.64 -10.15 -12.88
N PRO A 261 10.96 -10.11 -14.19
CA PRO A 261 10.54 -11.16 -15.12
C PRO A 261 11.13 -12.52 -14.73
N ASN A 262 10.29 -13.53 -14.54
CA ASN A 262 10.72 -14.91 -14.24
C ASN A 262 10.90 -15.80 -15.49
N GLY A 263 10.75 -15.22 -16.68
CA GLY A 263 10.88 -15.92 -17.97
C GLY A 263 9.61 -16.59 -18.47
N ALA A 264 8.52 -16.62 -17.70
CA ALA A 264 7.25 -17.14 -18.20
C ALA A 264 6.61 -16.17 -19.22
N GLU A 265 5.98 -16.74 -20.25
CA GLU A 265 5.47 -16.00 -21.40
C GLU A 265 4.16 -15.26 -21.13
N ARG A 266 3.48 -15.56 -20.02
CA ARG A 266 2.13 -15.08 -19.75
C ARG A 266 1.93 -14.64 -18.31
N PHE A 267 1.15 -13.58 -18.15
CA PHE A 267 0.47 -13.23 -16.92
C PHE A 267 -0.91 -13.90 -16.88
N VAL A 268 -1.33 -14.32 -15.70
CA VAL A 268 -2.71 -14.70 -15.40
C VAL A 268 -3.25 -13.75 -14.35
N VAL A 269 -4.43 -13.21 -14.61
CA VAL A 269 -5.14 -12.31 -13.70
C VAL A 269 -6.45 -12.98 -13.33
N ARG A 270 -6.70 -13.09 -12.04
CA ARG A 270 -7.96 -13.55 -11.47
C ARG A 270 -8.53 -12.42 -10.63
N ALA A 271 -9.79 -12.07 -10.86
CA ALA A 271 -10.50 -11.10 -10.03
C ALA A 271 -11.83 -11.66 -9.57
N VAL A 272 -12.24 -11.33 -8.35
CA VAL A 272 -13.54 -11.71 -7.78
C VAL A 272 -14.24 -10.46 -7.28
N ASP A 273 -15.51 -10.30 -7.58
CA ASP A 273 -16.35 -9.22 -7.06
C ASP A 273 -17.17 -9.65 -5.83
N THR A 274 -17.79 -8.67 -5.16
CA THR A 274 -18.62 -8.91 -3.98
C THR A 274 -19.88 -9.74 -4.23
N ASN A 275 -20.25 -10.02 -5.48
CA ASN A 275 -21.33 -10.95 -5.83
C ASN A 275 -20.82 -12.39 -5.99
N GLY A 276 -19.51 -12.60 -5.87
CA GLY A 276 -18.84 -13.88 -6.08
C GLY A 276 -18.60 -14.20 -7.56
N GLU A 277 -18.74 -13.23 -8.47
CA GLU A 277 -18.43 -13.45 -9.88
C GLU A 277 -16.92 -13.45 -10.08
N GLU A 278 -16.43 -14.48 -10.77
CA GLU A 278 -15.00 -14.66 -11.04
C GLU A 278 -14.66 -14.30 -12.49
N PHE A 279 -13.69 -13.42 -12.64
CA PHE A 279 -13.16 -12.97 -13.92
C PHE A 279 -11.73 -13.47 -14.10
N LEU A 280 -11.46 -14.11 -15.24
CA LEU A 280 -10.14 -14.64 -15.58
C LEU A 280 -9.61 -14.00 -16.87
N GLY A 281 -8.35 -13.58 -16.83
CA GLY A 281 -7.64 -13.03 -17.98
C GLY A 281 -6.25 -13.64 -18.11
N SER A 282 -5.81 -13.89 -19.35
CA SER A 282 -4.44 -14.33 -19.61
C SER A 282 -3.80 -13.48 -20.70
N PHE A 283 -2.65 -12.89 -20.38
CA PHE A 283 -2.02 -11.84 -21.18
C PHE A 283 -0.56 -12.16 -21.48
N PRO A 284 -0.01 -11.74 -22.63
CA PRO A 284 1.42 -11.86 -22.90
C PRO A 284 2.25 -11.08 -21.88
N ALA A 285 3.33 -11.69 -21.38
CA ALA A 285 4.30 -11.05 -20.48
C ALA A 285 5.41 -10.29 -21.23
N ALA A 286 5.43 -10.35 -22.56
CA ALA A 286 6.34 -9.57 -23.38
C ALA A 286 5.90 -8.10 -23.45
N ALA A 287 6.87 -7.19 -23.51
CA ALA A 287 6.64 -5.76 -23.67
C ALA A 287 5.82 -5.45 -24.92
N GLN A 288 4.82 -4.57 -24.77
CA GLN A 288 3.95 -4.12 -25.87
C GLN A 288 4.32 -2.67 -26.21
N GLY A 289 4.78 -2.45 -27.44
CA GLY A 289 5.12 -1.13 -27.99
C GLY A 289 3.95 -0.15 -27.93
#